data_AF-A0A8T5QUL3-F1
#
_entry.id   AF-A0A8T5QUL3-F1
#
_cell.length_a   1.000
_cell.length_b   1.000
_cell.length_c   1.000
_cell.angle_alpha   90.00
_cell.angle_beta   90.00
_cell.angle_gamma   90.00
#
_symmetry.space_group_name_H-M   'P 1'
#
loop_
_entity.id
_entity.type
_entity.pdbx_description
1 polymer ?
#
loop_
_entity_poly.entity_id
_entity_poly.type
_entity_poly.pdbx_seq_one_letter_code
_entity_poly.pdbx_strand_id
1 'polypeptide(L)'
;MSLPELDRMKSIQYKEGKTTMEEQAWAGSLFRRLVSECPHVDDRDIVSLFRFGNEELITATAHRLEYNATHPPDGPGRTSEDA
;
A
#
# COMPACT_ATOMS: atom_id res chain seq x y z
N MET A 1 -17.09 -2.74 12.17
CA MET A 1 -16.68 -1.42 11.66
C MET A 1 -17.71 -0.99 10.63
N SER A 2 -18.30 0.17 10.79
CA SER A 2 -19.23 0.76 9.83
C SER A 2 -18.48 1.34 8.64
N LEU A 3 -19.11 1.45 7.47
CA LEU A 3 -18.52 2.08 6.29
C LEU A 3 -17.96 3.49 6.57
N PRO A 4 -18.66 4.37 7.34
CA PRO A 4 -18.13 5.68 7.70
C PRO A 4 -16.85 5.65 8.54
N GLU A 5 -16.70 4.67 9.43
CA GLU A 5 -15.49 4.52 10.25
C GLU A 5 -14.28 4.08 9.42
N LEU A 6 -14.52 3.21 8.43
CA LEU A 6 -13.49 2.75 7.50
C LEU A 6 -12.96 3.92 6.65
N ASP A 7 -13.86 4.73 6.09
CA ASP A 7 -13.50 5.89 5.28
C ASP A 7 -12.74 6.95 6.08
N ARG A 8 -13.17 7.18 7.32
CA ARG A 8 -12.47 8.06 8.25
C ARG A 8 -11.04 7.57 8.52
N MET A 9 -10.87 6.28 8.79
CA MET A 9 -9.55 5.69 9.02
C MET A 9 -8.65 5.85 7.78
N LYS A 10 -9.15 5.53 6.59
CA LYS A 10 -8.39 5.72 5.33
C LYS A 10 -7.99 7.17 5.11
N SER A 11 -8.88 8.12 5.43
CA SER A 11 -8.55 9.55 5.35
C SER A 11 -7.45 9.97 6.33
N ILE A 12 -7.39 9.39 7.52
CA ILE A 12 -6.35 9.69 8.51
C ILE A 12 -5.00 9.18 8.01
N GLN A 13 -4.94 7.92 7.58
CA GLN A 13 -3.72 7.29 7.07
C GLN A 13 -3.12 8.04 5.88
N TYR A 14 -3.97 8.51 4.95
CA TYR A 14 -3.52 9.32 3.83
C TYR A 14 -2.91 10.66 4.27
N LYS A 15 -3.54 11.33 5.25
CA LYS A 15 -3.02 12.62 5.77
C LYS A 15 -1.66 12.44 6.44
N GLU A 16 -1.51 11.41 7.28
CA GLU A 16 -0.24 11.08 7.92
C GLU A 16 0.85 10.79 6.88
N GLY A 17 0.55 9.95 5.90
CA GLY A 17 1.49 9.65 4.82
C GLY A 17 1.91 10.88 4.02
N LYS A 18 0.96 11.76 3.71
CA LYS A 18 1.26 13.02 3.02
C LYS A 18 2.19 13.91 3.85
N THR A 19 1.95 14.06 5.15
CA THR A 19 2.84 14.82 6.04
C THR A 19 4.25 14.24 6.03
N THR A 20 4.40 12.92 6.14
CA THR A 20 5.72 12.29 6.06
C THR A 20 6.40 12.56 4.72
N MET A 21 5.67 12.53 3.60
CA MET A 21 6.24 12.85 2.29
C MET A 21 6.75 14.29 2.18
N GLU A 22 6.10 15.24 2.85
CA GLU A 22 6.50 16.65 2.89
C GLU A 22 7.75 16.86 3.77
N GLU A 23 7.92 16.07 4.83
CA GLU A 23 9.03 16.19 5.79
C GLU A 23 10.30 15.44 5.37
N GLN A 24 10.16 14.36 4.59
CA GLN A 24 11.25 13.42 4.32
C GLN A 24 11.82 13.58 2.91
N ALA A 25 13.09 13.95 2.80
CA ALA A 25 13.77 14.17 1.51
C ALA A 25 13.78 12.94 0.59
N TRP A 26 13.81 11.73 1.16
CA TRP A 26 13.80 10.47 0.40
C TRP A 26 12.43 10.11 -0.18
N ALA A 27 11.36 10.70 0.35
CA ALA A 27 10.01 10.23 0.08
C ALA A 27 9.58 10.45 -1.37
N GLY A 28 9.96 11.57 -1.97
CA GLY A 28 9.63 11.87 -3.36
C GLY A 28 10.25 10.90 -4.37
N SER A 29 11.50 10.47 -4.15
CA SER A 29 12.14 9.44 -4.99
C SER A 29 11.51 8.07 -4.79
N LEU A 30 11.22 7.69 -3.54
CA LEU A 30 10.58 6.42 -3.25
C LEU A 30 9.18 6.35 -3.88
N PHE A 31 8.37 7.40 -3.76
CA PHE A 31 7.03 7.46 -4.33
C PHE A 31 7.06 7.22 -5.84
N ARG A 32 7.92 7.93 -6.57
CA ARG A 32 8.06 7.75 -8.03
C ARG A 32 8.53 6.34 -8.39
N ARG A 33 9.44 5.75 -7.62
CA ARG A 33 9.88 4.35 -7.81
C ARG A 33 8.70 3.39 -7.64
N LEU A 34 7.95 3.52 -6.55
CA LEU A 34 6.84 2.61 -6.24
C LEU A 34 5.68 2.73 -7.22
N VAL A 35 5.32 3.94 -7.67
CA VAL A 35 4.30 4.11 -8.73
C VAL A 35 4.72 3.42 -10.02
N SER A 36 6.01 3.39 -10.34
CA SER A 36 6.53 2.68 -11.51
C SER A 36 6.60 1.17 -11.33
N GLU A 37 6.93 0.69 -10.12
CA GLU A 37 7.09 -0.74 -9.83
C GLU A 37 5.76 -1.43 -9.50
N CYS A 38 4.77 -0.70 -9.00
CA CYS A 38 3.48 -1.21 -8.53
C CYS A 38 2.30 -0.56 -9.29
N PRO A 39 2.17 -0.80 -10.61
CA PRO A 39 1.18 -0.12 -11.44
C PRO A 39 -0.28 -0.49 -11.13
N HIS A 40 -0.52 -1.54 -10.34
CA HIS A 40 -1.87 -1.97 -9.95
C HIS A 40 -2.28 -1.46 -8.56
N VAL A 41 -1.42 -0.70 -7.88
CA VAL A 41 -1.71 -0.10 -6.57
C VAL A 41 -2.06 1.37 -6.77
N ASP A 42 -3.20 1.81 -6.22
CA ASP A 42 -3.62 3.21 -6.27
C ASP A 42 -2.57 4.13 -5.61
N ASP A 43 -2.25 5.25 -6.26
CA ASP A 43 -1.33 6.28 -5.74
C ASP A 43 -1.70 6.70 -4.32
N ARG A 44 -3.01 6.78 -4.02
CA ARG A 44 -3.50 7.15 -2.69
C ARG A 44 -3.12 6.12 -1.62
N ASP A 45 -3.12 4.85 -1.97
CA ASP A 45 -2.72 3.78 -1.08
C ASP A 45 -1.19 3.79 -0.91
N ILE A 46 -0.43 4.05 -1.98
CA ILE A 46 1.03 4.27 -1.90
C ILE A 46 1.36 5.43 -0.96
N VAL A 47 0.70 6.59 -1.10
CA VAL A 47 0.87 7.75 -0.19
C VAL A 47 0.57 7.35 1.26
N SER A 48 -0.47 6.56 1.48
CA SER A 48 -0.86 6.13 2.83
C SER A 48 0.18 5.24 3.50
N LEU A 49 1.05 4.56 2.74
CA LEU A 49 2.16 3.76 3.31
C LEU A 49 3.21 4.66 3.97
N PHE A 50 3.40 5.89 3.51
CA PHE A 50 4.41 6.80 4.05
C PHE A 50 4.22 7.11 5.53
N ARG A 51 3.03 6.87 6.11
CA ARG A 51 2.78 6.97 7.56
C ARG A 51 3.71 6.10 8.41
N PHE A 52 4.33 5.08 7.80
CA PHE A 52 5.30 4.22 8.48
C PHE A 52 6.67 4.88 8.68
N GLY A 53 7.02 5.92 7.91
CA GLY A 53 8.30 6.63 8.04
C GLY A 53 9.55 5.78 7.81
N ASN A 54 9.40 4.59 7.20
CA ASN A 54 10.49 3.62 7.01
C ASN A 54 10.44 3.07 5.58
N GLU A 55 11.48 3.33 4.79
CA GLU A 55 11.54 2.98 3.36
C GLU A 55 11.39 1.47 3.10
N GLU A 56 12.00 0.62 3.94
CA GLU A 56 11.94 -0.84 3.77
C GLU A 56 10.52 -1.36 3.99
N LEU A 57 9.86 -0.91 5.05
CA LEU A 57 8.48 -1.31 5.35
C LEU A 57 7.49 -0.81 4.29
N ILE A 58 7.70 0.42 3.81
CA ILE A 58 6.89 1.00 2.73
C ILE A 58 7.06 0.17 1.46
N THR A 59 8.29 -0.14 1.07
CA THR A 59 8.60 -0.92 -0.14
C THR A 59 8.00 -2.32 -0.07
N ALA A 60 8.26 -3.05 1.02
CA ALA A 60 7.73 -4.40 1.21
C ALA A 60 6.19 -4.43 1.19
N THR A 61 5.56 -3.41 1.78
CA THR A 61 4.09 -3.33 1.80
C THR A 61 3.54 -3.00 0.41
N ALA A 62 4.17 -2.11 -0.35
CA ALA A 62 3.76 -1.78 -1.71
C ALA A 62 3.86 -3.02 -2.64
N HIS A 63 4.97 -3.74 -2.61
CA HIS A 63 5.14 -4.97 -3.39
C HIS A 63 4.13 -6.05 -3.02
N ARG A 64 3.75 -6.15 -1.74
CA ARG A 64 2.68 -7.08 -1.32
C ARG A 64 1.31 -6.67 -1.86
N LEU A 65 0.99 -5.38 -1.88
CA LEU A 65 -0.27 -4.89 -2.46
C LEU A 65 -0.33 -5.18 -3.96
N GLU A 66 0.77 -4.92 -4.67
CA GLU A 66 0.92 -5.24 -6.09
C GLU A 66 0.75 -6.73 -6.35
N TYR A 67 1.41 -7.58 -5.57
CA TYR A 67 1.27 -9.03 -5.67
C TYR A 67 -0.19 -9.46 -5.47
N ASN A 68 -0.87 -8.96 -4.44
CA ASN A 68 -2.26 -9.33 -4.16
C ASN A 68 -3.23 -8.83 -5.25
N ALA A 69 -2.94 -7.69 -5.88
CA ALA A 69 -3.74 -7.17 -6.99
C ALA A 69 -3.60 -8.02 -8.26
N THR A 70 -2.42 -8.58 -8.48
CA THR A 70 -2.08 -9.39 -9.66
C THR A 70 -2.30 -10.89 -9.47
N HIS A 71 -2.31 -11.35 -8.22
CA HIS A 71 -2.53 -12.73 -7.79
C HIS A 71 -3.68 -12.75 -6.78
N PRO A 72 -4.92 -12.43 -7.23
CA PRO A 72 -6.07 -12.55 -6.37
C PRO A 72 -6.11 -13.98 -5.82
N PRO A 73 -6.41 -14.18 -4.53
CA PRO A 73 -6.53 -15.52 -3.99
C PRO A 73 -7.51 -16.29 -4.88
N ASP A 74 -7.05 -17.40 -5.45
CA ASP A 74 -7.93 -18.37 -6.08
C ASP A 74 -9.10 -18.56 -5.11
N GLY A 75 -10.33 -18.33 -5.58
CA GLY A 75 -11.53 -18.35 -4.74
C GLY A 75 -11.61 -19.60 -3.85
N PRO A 76 -12.48 -19.64 -2.84
CA PRO A 76 -12.48 -20.69 -1.82
C PRO A 76 -12.60 -22.07 -2.47
N GLY A 77 -11.50 -22.82 -2.61
CA GLY A 77 -11.54 -24.10 -3.33
C GLY A 77 -10.26 -24.64 -3.96
N ARG A 78 -9.05 -24.30 -3.51
CA ARG A 78 -7.88 -25.18 -3.76
C ARG A 78 -7.39 -25.71 -2.43
N THR A 79 -7.98 -26.83 -2.02
CA THR A 79 -7.35 -27.73 -1.06
C THR A 79 -6.00 -28.13 -1.61
N SER A 80 -4.99 -28.06 -0.75
CA SER A 80 -3.66 -28.58 -0.98
C SER A 80 -3.67 -30.11 -1.00
N GLU A 81 -4.43 -30.71 -1.92
CA GLU A 81 -4.32 -32.10 -2.32
C GLU A 81 -3.93 -32.05 -3.80
N ASP A 82 -2.66 -32.32 -4.07
CA ASP A 82 -2.04 -32.63 -5.38
C ASP A 82 -0.67 -31.95 -5.53
N ALA A 83 0.19 -32.11 -4.51
CA ALA A 83 1.63 -31.99 -4.63
C ALA A 83 2.30 -33.24 -4.06
#